data_AF-A0A6N2CIU9-F1
#
_entry.id   AF-A0A6N2CIU9-F1
#
_cell.length_a   1.000
_cell.length_b   1.000
_cell.length_c   1.000
_cell.angle_alpha   90.00
_cell.angle_beta   90.00
_cell.angle_gamma   90.00
#
_symmetry.space_group_name_H-M   'P 1'
#
loop_
_entity.id
_entity.type
_entity.pdbx_description
1 polymer ?
#
loop_
_entity_poly.entity_id
_entity_poly.type
_entity_poly.pdbx_seq_one_letter_code
_entity_poly.pdbx_strand_id
1 'polypeptide(L)'
;VKYVKDKSIQQSLRNVPRGVDQKEWEWLVKEQFASETFQARSTRNAANRAKLKMLHHIGSKPIREIIYQKLLYALRSTREDITSLNEENKSLNEENKSLNNRLSTLEDAMKEVLKMREVFKAHQSHVAATTSSFSTE
;
A
#
# COMPACT_ATOMS: atom_id res chain seq x y z
N VAL A 1 35.07 20.93 3.30
CA VAL A 1 36.09 21.57 2.43
C VAL A 1 37.01 20.50 1.86
N LYS A 2 36.63 19.87 0.74
CA LYS A 2 37.38 18.75 0.12
C LYS A 2 38.69 19.20 -0.57
N TYR A 3 38.79 20.50 -0.86
CA TYR A 3 39.84 21.07 -1.71
C TYR A 3 41.03 21.66 -0.96
N VAL A 4 40.88 21.99 0.33
CA VAL A 4 41.91 22.69 1.14
C VAL A 4 42.27 21.94 2.43
N LYS A 5 41.36 21.13 2.97
CA LYS A 5 41.58 20.42 4.23
C LYS A 5 42.74 19.41 4.07
N ASP A 6 43.69 19.44 5.00
CA ASP A 6 44.85 18.56 5.08
C ASP A 6 45.83 18.67 3.87
N LYS A 7 45.72 19.75 3.08
CA LYS A 7 46.59 20.03 1.93
C LYS A 7 47.43 21.27 2.18
N SER A 8 48.63 21.31 1.60
CA SER A 8 49.42 22.54 1.61
C SER A 8 48.72 23.63 0.80
N ILE A 9 49.07 24.90 1.07
CA ILE A 9 48.58 26.04 0.28
C ILE A 9 48.86 25.81 -1.21
N GLN A 10 50.07 25.34 -1.55
CA GLN A 10 50.47 25.04 -2.92
C GLN A 10 49.62 23.95 -3.58
N GLN A 11 49.27 22.89 -2.85
CA GLN A 11 48.37 21.85 -3.34
C GLN A 11 46.94 22.36 -3.49
N SER A 12 46.49 23.26 -2.62
CA SER A 12 45.16 23.85 -2.66
C SER A 12 44.97 24.76 -3.87
N LEU A 13 45.99 25.57 -4.19
CA LEU A 13 46.00 26.44 -5.38
C LEU A 13 45.92 25.67 -6.70
N ARG A 14 46.43 24.43 -6.76
CA ARG A 14 46.32 23.54 -7.93
C ARG A 14 44.97 22.84 -8.06
N ASN A 15 44.16 22.81 -6.99
CA ASN A 15 42.90 22.07 -6.92
C ASN A 15 41.69 22.99 -7.10
N VAL A 16 41.64 23.70 -8.23
CA VAL A 16 40.57 24.65 -8.52
C VAL A 16 39.28 23.91 -8.86
N PRO A 17 38.16 24.19 -8.17
CA PRO A 17 36.88 23.55 -8.50
C PRO A 17 36.38 23.94 -9.90
N ARG A 18 35.69 23.01 -10.57
CA ARG A 18 35.10 23.25 -11.89
C ARG A 18 34.09 24.41 -11.80
N GLY A 19 34.26 25.42 -12.65
CA GLY A 19 33.39 26.59 -12.70
C GLY A 19 33.73 27.71 -11.72
N VAL A 20 34.88 27.64 -11.03
CA VAL A 20 35.41 28.73 -10.20
C VAL A 20 36.55 29.42 -10.93
N ASP A 21 36.56 30.76 -10.93
CA ASP A 21 37.66 31.52 -11.51
C ASP A 21 38.97 31.31 -10.73
N GLN A 22 40.08 31.27 -11.47
CA GLN A 22 41.38 31.03 -10.88
C GLN A 22 41.75 32.10 -9.86
N LYS A 23 41.53 33.39 -10.15
CA LYS A 23 41.93 34.49 -9.26
C LYS A 23 41.08 34.51 -8.00
N GLU A 24 39.78 34.25 -8.13
CA GLU A 24 38.87 34.12 -6.98
C GLU A 24 39.28 32.96 -6.06
N TRP A 25 39.64 31.82 -6.65
CA TRP A 25 40.13 30.67 -5.90
C TRP A 25 41.45 30.97 -5.17
N GLU A 26 42.40 31.63 -5.83
CA GLU A 26 43.66 32.02 -5.22
C GLU A 26 43.47 32.97 -4.04
N TRP A 27 42.60 33.97 -4.19
CA TRP A 27 42.27 34.91 -3.11
C TRP A 27 41.65 34.17 -1.92
N LEU A 28 40.70 33.27 -2.15
CA LEU A 28 40.09 32.47 -1.07
C LEU A 28 41.12 31.62 -0.33
N VAL A 29 42.06 31.01 -1.03
CA VAL A 29 43.09 30.15 -0.42
C VAL A 29 44.11 30.98 0.36
N LYS A 30 44.59 32.10 -0.21
CA LYS A 30 45.67 32.91 0.39
C LYS A 30 45.18 33.88 1.46
N GLU A 31 44.00 34.45 1.32
CA GLU A 31 43.48 35.47 2.23
C GLU A 31 42.51 34.86 3.24
N GLN A 32 41.46 34.20 2.76
CA GLN A 32 40.38 33.74 3.64
C GLN A 32 40.76 32.48 4.43
N PHE A 33 41.28 31.45 3.75
CA PHE A 33 41.62 30.19 4.41
C PHE A 33 42.96 30.24 5.13
N ALA A 34 43.90 31.10 4.74
CA ALA A 34 45.16 31.26 5.47
C ALA A 34 45.04 32.25 6.65
N SER A 35 43.94 33.02 6.73
CA SER A 35 43.70 33.96 7.84
C SER A 35 43.83 33.28 9.21
N GLU A 36 44.54 33.94 10.13
CA GLU A 36 44.74 33.48 11.51
C GLU A 36 43.41 33.22 12.21
N THR A 37 42.43 34.10 12.03
CA THR A 37 41.11 33.97 12.66
C THR A 37 40.36 32.73 12.17
N PHE A 38 40.47 32.41 10.88
CA PHE A 38 39.87 31.23 10.28
C PHE A 38 40.57 29.96 10.75
N GLN A 39 41.90 29.94 10.74
CA GLN A 39 42.71 28.81 11.19
C GLN A 39 42.47 28.51 12.66
N ALA A 40 42.49 29.52 13.53
CA ALA A 40 42.20 29.38 14.95
C ALA A 40 40.79 28.79 15.20
N ARG A 41 39.78 29.29 14.46
CA ARG A 41 38.41 28.77 14.54
C ARG A 41 38.32 27.33 14.03
N SER A 42 38.98 27.02 12.93
CA SER A 42 39.01 25.69 12.31
C SER A 42 39.65 24.66 13.24
N THR A 43 40.83 24.96 13.80
CA THR A 43 41.56 24.10 14.75
C THR A 43 40.72 23.84 16.00
N ARG A 44 40.12 24.89 16.58
CA ARG A 44 39.21 24.73 17.73
C ARG A 44 38.01 23.85 17.38
N ASN A 45 37.42 24.03 16.21
CA ASN A 45 36.29 23.21 15.77
C ASN A 45 36.70 21.74 15.54
N ALA A 46 37.89 21.49 15.00
CA ALA A 46 38.43 20.15 14.83
C ALA A 46 38.69 19.46 16.19
N ALA A 47 39.32 20.17 17.12
CA ALA A 47 39.53 19.67 18.49
C ALA A 47 38.21 19.40 19.21
N ASN A 48 37.21 20.26 19.05
CA ASN A 48 35.88 20.04 19.62
C ASN A 48 35.18 18.82 19.01
N ARG A 49 35.31 18.60 17.69
CA ARG A 49 34.80 17.37 17.05
C ARG A 49 35.50 16.12 17.55
N ALA A 50 36.81 16.17 17.79
CA ALA A 50 37.55 15.03 18.34
C ALA A 50 37.11 14.65 19.76
N LYS A 51 36.53 15.60 20.52
CA LYS A 51 35.97 15.36 21.86
C LYS A 51 34.57 14.74 21.85
N LEU A 52 33.93 14.62 20.70
CA LEU A 52 32.64 13.95 20.58
C LEU A 52 32.83 12.46 20.83
N LYS A 53 32.38 11.99 22.01
CA LYS A 53 32.41 10.57 22.38
C LYS A 53 31.38 9.73 21.62
N MET A 54 30.35 10.37 21.09
CA MET A 54 29.25 9.71 20.38
C MET A 54 29.45 9.86 18.86
N LEU A 55 29.56 8.73 18.17
CA LEU A 55 29.63 8.68 16.71
C LEU A 55 28.31 9.20 16.11
N HIS A 56 28.36 10.05 15.07
CA HIS A 56 27.19 10.60 14.34
C HIS A 56 26.32 9.57 13.57
N HIS A 57 26.42 8.30 13.96
CA HIS A 57 25.75 7.14 13.38
C HIS A 57 24.76 6.55 14.40
N ILE A 58 24.80 7.01 15.66
CA ILE A 58 23.69 6.87 16.61
C ILE A 58 22.70 8.01 16.29
N GLY A 59 22.05 7.89 15.14
CA GLY A 59 20.92 8.72 14.79
C GLY A 59 19.66 7.86 14.90
N SER A 60 18.76 8.19 15.83
CA SER A 60 17.38 7.73 15.71
C SER A 60 16.85 8.12 14.33
N LYS A 61 16.03 7.26 13.72
CA LYS A 61 15.32 7.62 12.48
C LYS A 61 14.69 9.00 12.68
N PRO A 62 14.86 9.96 11.76
CA PRO A 62 14.28 11.28 11.92
C PRO A 62 12.76 11.12 12.07
N ILE A 63 12.11 11.95 12.89
CA ILE A 63 10.68 11.81 13.23
C ILE A 63 9.82 11.67 11.96
N ARG A 64 10.14 12.40 10.89
CA ARG A 64 9.48 12.30 9.58
C ARG A 64 9.45 10.87 9.03
N GLU A 65 10.55 10.14 9.17
CA GLU A 65 10.72 8.77 8.66
C GLU A 65 9.89 7.78 9.48
N ILE A 66 9.84 7.99 10.79
CA ILE A 66 8.99 7.18 11.69
C ILE A 66 7.51 7.38 11.33
N ILE A 67 7.08 8.63 11.13
CA ILE A 67 5.71 8.94 10.73
C ILE A 67 5.40 8.31 9.36
N TYR A 68 6.29 8.48 8.38
CA TYR A 68 6.12 7.90 7.05
C TYR A 68 6.00 6.38 7.08
N GLN A 69 6.84 5.70 7.85
CA GLN A 69 6.78 4.23 7.99
C GLN A 69 5.48 3.77 8.67
N LYS A 70 5.02 4.48 9.71
CA LYS A 70 3.73 4.17 10.36
C LYS A 70 2.56 4.34 9.39
N LEU A 71 2.55 5.42 8.62
CA LEU A 71 1.52 5.67 7.62
C LEU A 71 1.54 4.61 6.51
N LEU A 72 2.72 4.23 6.03
CA LEU A 72 2.87 3.15 5.04
C LEU A 72 2.36 1.80 5.57
N TYR A 73 2.64 1.48 6.84
CA TYR A 73 2.17 0.26 7.46
C TYR A 73 0.64 0.24 7.57
N ALA A 74 0.04 1.33 8.07
CA ALA A 74 -1.41 1.47 8.15
C ALA A 74 -2.10 1.40 6.78
N LEU A 75 -1.50 2.05 5.77
CA LEU A 75 -2.01 2.00 4.39
C LEU A 75 -1.92 0.58 3.79
N ARG A 76 -0.86 -0.16 4.10
CA ARG A 76 -0.72 -1.55 3.65
C ARG A 76 -1.77 -2.46 4.31
N SER A 77 -1.92 -2.35 5.63
CA SER A 77 -2.91 -3.11 6.40
C SER A 77 -4.33 -2.89 5.85
N THR A 78 -4.73 -1.62 5.66
CA THR A 78 -6.05 -1.30 5.11
C THR A 78 -6.25 -1.79 3.68
N ARG A 79 -5.18 -1.79 2.86
CA ARG A 79 -5.25 -2.37 1.52
C ARG A 79 -5.48 -3.88 1.54
N GLU A 80 -4.85 -4.59 2.48
CA GLU A 80 -5.04 -6.03 2.66
C GLU A 80 -6.49 -6.34 3.08
N ASP A 81 -7.05 -5.58 4.03
CA ASP A 81 -8.46 -5.71 4.45
C ASP A 81 -9.44 -5.46 3.29
N ILE A 82 -9.23 -4.40 2.51
CA ILE A 82 -10.05 -4.09 1.33
C ILE A 82 -10.00 -5.23 0.30
N THR A 83 -8.82 -5.82 0.11
CA THR A 83 -8.64 -6.93 -0.84
C THR A 83 -9.42 -8.17 -0.37
N SER A 84 -9.31 -8.52 0.92
CA SER A 84 -10.05 -9.63 1.52
C SER A 84 -11.58 -9.44 1.42
N LEU A 85 -12.08 -8.27 1.79
CA LEU A 85 -13.51 -7.94 1.68
C LEU A 85 -14.02 -8.00 0.24
N ASN A 86 -13.20 -7.62 -0.73
CA ASN A 86 -13.57 -7.69 -2.13
C ASN A 86 -13.64 -9.14 -2.64
N GLU A 87 -12.75 -10.02 -2.17
CA GLU A 87 -12.80 -11.45 -2.46
C GLU A 87 -14.05 -12.11 -1.84
N GLU A 88 -14.38 -11.78 -0.59
CA GLU A 88 -15.58 -12.26 0.08
C GLU A 88 -16.86 -11.83 -0.65
N ASN A 89 -16.98 -10.54 -1.00
CA ASN A 89 -18.13 -10.03 -1.75
C ASN A 89 -18.30 -10.73 -3.11
N LYS A 90 -17.20 -11.03 -3.80
CA LYS A 90 -17.24 -11.79 -5.06
C LYS A 90 -17.79 -13.19 -4.84
N SER A 91 -17.35 -13.89 -3.79
CA SER A 91 -17.84 -15.23 -3.44
C SER A 91 -19.35 -15.22 -3.13
N LEU A 92 -19.78 -14.28 -2.29
CA LEU A 92 -21.20 -14.11 -1.94
C LEU A 92 -22.07 -13.78 -3.16
N ASN A 93 -21.55 -13.01 -4.11
CA ASN A 93 -22.27 -12.73 -5.35
C ASN A 93 -22.49 -13.99 -6.20
N GLU A 94 -21.48 -14.86 -6.31
CA GLU A 94 -21.63 -16.14 -7.02
C GLU A 94 -22.59 -17.08 -6.30
N GLU A 95 -22.57 -17.11 -4.97
CA GLU A 95 -23.53 -17.88 -4.17
C GLU A 95 -24.97 -17.38 -4.40
N ASN A 96 -25.21 -16.06 -4.35
CA ASN A 96 -26.52 -15.48 -4.64
C ASN A 96 -27.03 -15.83 -6.04
N LYS A 97 -26.14 -15.80 -7.04
CA LYS A 97 -26.49 -16.22 -8.41
C LYS A 97 -26.88 -17.70 -8.47
N SER A 98 -26.14 -18.57 -7.78
CA SER A 98 -26.46 -19.99 -7.67
C SER A 98 -27.80 -20.23 -6.97
N LEU A 99 -28.06 -19.53 -5.86
CA LEU A 99 -29.32 -19.59 -5.14
C LEU A 99 -30.51 -19.15 -6.01
N ASN A 100 -30.37 -18.07 -6.76
CA ASN A 100 -31.40 -17.61 -7.69
C ASN A 100 -31.71 -18.66 -8.76
N ASN A 101 -30.70 -19.32 -9.33
CA ASN A 101 -30.92 -20.40 -10.29
C ASN A 101 -31.69 -21.56 -9.64
N ARG A 102 -31.31 -21.96 -8.42
CA ARG A 102 -32.01 -23.03 -7.68
C ARG A 102 -33.46 -22.67 -7.36
N LEU A 103 -33.72 -21.41 -7.00
CA LEU A 103 -35.08 -20.92 -6.74
C LEU A 103 -35.94 -20.99 -8.00
N SER A 104 -35.42 -20.55 -9.15
CA SER A 104 -36.11 -20.68 -10.44
C SER A 104 -36.47 -22.13 -10.76
N THR A 105 -35.53 -23.08 -10.57
CA THR A 105 -35.79 -24.50 -10.79
C THR A 105 -36.90 -25.04 -9.88
N LEU A 106 -36.92 -24.63 -8.61
CA LEU A 106 -37.95 -25.03 -7.66
C LEU A 106 -39.32 -24.46 -8.03
N GLU A 107 -39.39 -23.20 -8.46
CA GLU A 107 -40.63 -22.56 -8.91
C GLU A 107 -41.25 -23.31 -10.09
N ASP A 108 -40.44 -23.75 -11.06
CA ASP A 108 -40.92 -24.50 -12.22
C ASP A 108 -41.41 -25.91 -11.82
N ALA A 109 -40.69 -26.60 -10.94
CA ALA A 109 -41.14 -27.89 -10.41
C ALA A 109 -42.47 -27.77 -9.63
N MET A 110 -42.64 -26.69 -8.86
CA MET A 110 -43.90 -26.43 -8.14
C MET A 110 -45.07 -26.18 -9.09
N LYS A 111 -44.87 -25.44 -10.19
CA LYS A 111 -45.90 -25.23 -11.22
C LYS A 111 -46.32 -26.56 -11.85
N GLU A 112 -45.37 -27.44 -12.16
CA GLU A 112 -45.66 -28.78 -12.70
C GLU A 112 -46.43 -29.66 -11.71
N VAL A 113 -46.07 -29.65 -10.43
CA VAL A 113 -46.81 -30.39 -9.39
C VAL A 113 -48.24 -29.86 -9.22
N LEU A 114 -48.44 -28.54 -9.29
CA LEU A 114 -49.78 -27.94 -9.24
C LEU A 114 -50.62 -28.37 -10.45
N LYS A 115 -50.04 -28.35 -11.65
CA LYS A 115 -50.68 -28.82 -12.87
C LYS A 115 -51.05 -30.31 -12.81
N MET A 116 -50.14 -31.15 -12.32
CA MET A 116 -50.42 -32.58 -12.08
C MET A 116 -51.55 -32.79 -11.07
N ARG A 117 -51.58 -32.02 -9.98
CA ARG A 117 -52.67 -32.08 -8.99
C ARG A 117 -54.03 -31.72 -9.61
N GLU A 118 -54.09 -30.70 -10.45
CA GLU A 118 -55.32 -30.32 -11.15
C GLU A 118 -55.82 -31.44 -12.08
N VAL A 119 -54.91 -32.05 -12.85
CA VAL A 119 -55.23 -33.20 -13.71
C VAL A 119 -55.74 -34.39 -12.88
N PHE A 120 -55.09 -34.70 -11.77
CA PHE A 120 -55.51 -35.79 -10.88
C PHE A 120 -56.91 -35.54 -10.30
N LYS A 121 -57.20 -34.30 -9.88
CA LYS A 121 -58.51 -33.91 -9.37
C LYS A 121 -59.60 -34.04 -10.45
N ALA A 122 -59.32 -33.62 -11.68
CA ALA A 122 -60.24 -33.78 -12.81
C ALA A 122 -60.51 -35.27 -13.13
N HIS A 123 -59.47 -36.11 -13.12
CA HIS A 123 -59.60 -37.56 -13.32
C HIS A 123 -60.47 -38.22 -12.24
N GLN A 124 -60.26 -37.87 -10.98
CA GLN A 124 -61.03 -38.42 -9.85
C GLN A 124 -62.52 -38.03 -9.93
N SER A 125 -62.82 -36.80 -10.34
CA SER A 125 -64.20 -36.35 -10.59
C SER A 125 -64.89 -37.14 -11.71
N HIS A 126 -64.17 -37.46 -12.78
CA HIS A 126 -64.71 -38.27 -13.89
C HIS A 126 -65.01 -39.71 -13.46
N VAL A 127 -64.08 -40.36 -12.73
CA VAL A 127 -64.26 -41.75 -12.27
C VAL A 127 -65.46 -41.89 -11.33
N ALA A 128 -65.66 -40.93 -10.41
CA ALA A 128 -66.83 -40.93 -9.50
C ALA A 128 -68.17 -40.82 -10.26
N ALA A 129 -68.22 -40.08 -11.37
CA ALA A 129 -69.41 -39.96 -12.20
C ALA A 129 -69.74 -41.29 -12.93
N THR A 130 -68.72 -41.99 -13.42
CA THR A 130 -68.90 -43.27 -14.14
C THR A 130 -69.27 -44.42 -13.20
N THR A 131 -68.75 -44.45 -11.96
CA THR A 131 -69.15 -45.47 -10.98
C THR A 131 -70.55 -45.24 -10.41
N SER A 132 -70.98 -43.97 -10.30
CA SER A 132 -72.35 -43.62 -9.89
C SER A 132 -73.40 -44.08 -10.92
N SER A 133 -73.08 -44.08 -12.22
CA SER A 133 -74.01 -44.57 -13.25
C SER A 133 -74.15 -46.08 -13.29
N PHE A 134 -73.22 -46.84 -12.70
CA PHE A 134 -73.22 -48.31 -12.69
C PHE A 134 -73.94 -48.91 -11.47
N SER A 135 -74.32 -48.11 -10.47
CA SER A 135 -75.01 -48.56 -9.25
C SER A 135 -76.52 -48.26 -9.22
N THR A 136 -77.16 -48.14 -10.38
CA THR A 136 -78.61 -47.86 -10.50
C THR A 136 -79.45 -48.97 -11.15
N GLU A 137 -78.95 -50.20 -11.24
CA GLU A 137 -79.77 -51.38 -11.56
C GLU A 137 -80.05 -52.24 -10.33
#